data_AF-A0A919HZM7-F1
#
_entry.id   AF-A0A919HZM7-F1
#
_cell.length_a   1.000
_cell.length_b   1.000
_cell.length_c   1.000
_cell.angle_alpha   90.00
_cell.angle_beta   90.00
_cell.angle_gamma   90.00
#
_symmetry.space_group_name_H-M   'P 1'
#
loop_
_entity.id
_entity.type
_entity.pdbx_description
1 polymer ?
#
loop_
_entity_poly.entity_id
_entity_poly.type
_entity_poly.pdbx_seq_one_letter_code
_entity_poly.pdbx_strand_id
1 'polypeptide(L)' 'MYEHEKRELASRLVATQHHHHDLSVATLHVHISHDDCLEIAVLKGDMAEVQHFADDVIAQRGVRHGHLQCLADD' A
#
# COMPACT_ATOMS: atom_id res chain seq x y z
N MET A 1 5.39 -5.12 2.38
CA MET A 1 5.69 -6.44 1.79
C MET A 1 4.58 -7.43 2.08
N TYR A 2 4.27 -8.35 1.17
CA TYR A 2 3.29 -9.41 1.40
C TYR A 2 3.58 -10.63 0.52
N GLU A 3 2.97 -11.77 0.85
CA GLU A 3 3.03 -12.99 0.01
C GLU A 3 1.91 -12.97 -1.02
N HIS A 4 2.22 -13.06 -2.33
CA HIS A 4 1.20 -12.91 -3.38
C HIS A 4 0.29 -14.13 -3.57
N GLU A 5 0.74 -15.33 -3.17
CA GLU A 5 -0.09 -16.54 -3.19
C GLU A 5 -1.29 -16.46 -2.24
N LYS A 6 -1.24 -15.57 -1.24
CA LYS A 6 -2.38 -15.21 -0.39
C LYS A 6 -3.36 -14.34 -1.19
N ARG A 7 -4.10 -14.96 -2.11
CA ARG A 7 -5.02 -14.29 -3.06
C ARG A 7 -5.96 -13.28 -2.43
N GLU A 8 -6.46 -13.55 -1.23
CA GLU A 8 -7.36 -12.64 -0.52
C GLU A 8 -6.64 -11.35 -0.10
N LEU A 9 -5.37 -11.42 0.31
CA LEU A 9 -4.59 -10.26 0.68
C LEU A 9 -4.29 -9.39 -0.55
N ALA A 10 -3.78 -9.98 -1.63
CA ALA A 10 -3.50 -9.24 -2.86
C ALA A 10 -4.76 -8.52 -3.38
N SER A 11 -5.91 -9.21 -3.37
CA SER A 11 -7.19 -8.62 -3.77
C SER A 11 -7.63 -7.47 -2.86
N ARG A 12 -7.47 -7.60 -1.53
CA ARG A 12 -7.81 -6.53 -0.58
C ARG A 12 -6.92 -5.31 -0.74
N LEU A 13 -5.61 -5.49 -0.93
CA LEU A 13 -4.67 -4.38 -1.14
C LEU A 13 -5.00 -3.60 -2.40
N VAL A 14 -5.26 -4.31 -3.50
CA VAL A 14 -5.71 -3.69 -4.77
C VAL A 14 -7.04 -2.97 -4.55
N ALA A 15 -8.02 -3.59 -3.88
CA ALA A 15 -9.31 -2.96 -3.61
C ALA A 15 -9.19 -1.66 -2.79
N THR A 16 -8.35 -1.64 -1.75
CA THR A 16 -8.08 -0.43 -0.95
C THR A 16 -7.44 0.67 -1.81
N GLN A 17 -6.45 0.33 -2.65
CA GLN A 17 -5.86 1.28 -3.60
C GLN A 17 -6.89 1.85 -4.58
N HIS A 18 -7.77 1.00 -5.12
CA HIS A 18 -8.83 1.44 -6.03
C HIS A 18 -9.92 2.28 -5.34
N HIS A 19 -10.22 2.00 -4.07
CA HIS A 19 -11.17 2.81 -3.30
C HIS A 19 -10.67 4.24 -3.11
N HIS A 20 -9.37 4.39 -2.85
CA HIS A 20 -8.67 5.68 -2.69
C HIS A 20 -7.81 6.02 -3.92
N HIS A 21 -8.33 5.77 -5.12
CA HIS A 21 -7.63 6.06 -6.37
C HIS A 21 -7.31 7.55 -6.56
N ASP A 22 -8.08 8.43 -5.91
CA ASP A 22 -7.89 9.87 -5.85
C ASP A 22 -6.62 10.28 -5.09
N LEU A 23 -6.23 9.49 -4.09
CA LEU A 23 -4.97 9.67 -3.36
C LEU A 23 -3.78 9.00 -4.07
N SER A 24 -4.02 8.05 -4.96
CA SER A 24 -2.99 7.20 -5.55
C SER A 24 -2.34 7.83 -6.79
N VAL A 25 -1.03 8.08 -6.73
CA VAL A 25 -0.26 8.56 -7.90
C VAL A 25 0.23 7.39 -8.74
N ALA A 26 0.92 6.44 -8.12
CA ALA A 26 1.43 5.23 -8.76
C ALA A 26 1.86 4.21 -7.70
N THR A 27 1.84 2.93 -8.07
CA THR A 27 2.39 1.84 -7.26
C THR A 27 3.48 1.12 -8.04
N LEU A 28 4.67 1.03 -7.47
CA LEU A 28 5.75 0.15 -7.94
C LEU A 28 5.62 -1.19 -7.22
N HIS A 29 5.53 -2.28 -7.99
CA HIS A 29 5.48 -3.65 -7.48
C HIS A 29 6.74 -4.41 -7.93
N VAL A 30 7.42 -5.06 -7.01
CA VAL A 30 8.65 -5.83 -7.26
C VAL A 30 8.51 -7.22 -6.64
N HIS A 31 8.71 -8.26 -7.44
CA HIS A 31 8.88 -9.63 -6.94
C HIS A 31 10.29 -9.77 -6.38
N ILE A 32 10.43 -9.88 -5.06
CA ILE A 32 11.73 -9.95 -4.37
C ILE A 32 12.11 -11.38 -3.98
N SER A 33 11.15 -12.31 -4.04
CA SER A 33 11.35 -13.76 -3.97
C SER A 33 10.26 -14.45 -4.79
N HIS A 34 10.23 -15.79 -4.79
CA HIS A 34 9.16 -16.56 -5.42
C HIS A 34 7.79 -16.23 -4.80
N ASP A 35 7.75 -16.02 -3.49
CA ASP A 35 6.51 -15.88 -2.73
C ASP A 35 6.22 -14.41 -2.37
N ASP A 36 7.26 -13.57 -2.28
CA ASP A 36 7.18 -12.25 -1.68
C ASP A 36 7.20 -11.11 -2.70
N CYS A 37 6.28 -10.18 -2.50
CA CYS A 37 6.20 -8.92 -3.20
C CYS A 37 6.52 -7.74 -2.28
N LEU A 38 7.27 -6.79 -2.82
CA LEU A 38 7.44 -5.46 -2.28
C LEU A 38 6.59 -4.50 -3.11
N GLU A 39 5.80 -3.67 -2.43
CA GLU A 39 5.07 -2.57 -3.07
C GLU A 39 5.49 -1.25 -2.44
N ILE A 40 5.64 -0.23 -3.28
CA ILE A 40 5.83 1.17 -2.91
C ILE A 40 4.72 1.96 -3.60
N ALA A 41 3.80 2.49 -2.81
CA ALA A 41 2.73 3.37 -3.28
C ALA A 41 3.13 4.82 -3.05
N VAL A 42 3.12 5.62 -4.12
CA VAL A 42 3.25 7.08 -4.05
C VAL A 42 1.85 7.66 -3.97
N LEU A 43 1.60 8.45 -2.93
CA LEU A 43 0.29 9.03 -2.63
C LEU A 43 0.37 10.56 -2.61
N LYS A 44 -0.74 11.22 -2.92
CA LYS A 44 -0.87 12.68 -2.87
C LYS A 44 -2.30 13.06 -2.46
N GLY A 45 -2.42 13.88 -1.43
CA GLY A 45 -3.72 14.36 -0.94
C GLY A 45 -3.60 15.02 0.42
N ASP A 46 -4.74 15.19 1.09
CA ASP A 46 -4.75 15.62 2.49
C ASP A 46 -3.96 14.65 3.37
N MET A 47 -3.17 15.18 4.30
CA MET A 47 -2.28 14.35 5.13
C MET A 47 -3.06 13.38 6.03
N ALA A 48 -4.25 13.76 6.52
CA ALA A 48 -5.06 12.87 7.35
C ALA A 48 -5.63 11.72 6.50
N GLU A 49 -6.05 11.99 5.26
CA GLU A 49 -6.53 10.97 4.33
C GLU A 49 -5.41 10.01 3.92
N VAL A 50 -4.21 10.52 3.63
CA VAL A 50 -3.02 9.70 3.31
C VAL A 50 -2.62 8.82 4.50
N GLN A 51 -2.62 9.38 5.72
CA GLN A 51 -2.31 8.64 6.94
C GLN A 51 -3.33 7.52 7.17
N HIS A 52 -4.62 7.83 7.03
CA HIS A 52 -5.69 6.84 7.21
C HIS A 52 -5.61 5.71 6.18
N PHE A 53 -5.37 6.03 4.91
CA PHE A 53 -5.13 5.05 3.85
C PHE A 53 -3.97 4.11 4.20
N ALA A 54 -2.85 4.69 4.65
CA ALA A 54 -1.67 3.90 5.00
C ALA A 54 -1.93 2.99 6.20
N ASP A 55 -2.63 3.47 7.22
CA ASP A 55 -3.02 2.68 8.38
C ASP A 55 -3.90 1.48 7.97
N ASP A 56 -4.88 1.70 7.09
CA ASP A 56 -5.77 0.65 6.58
C ASP A 56 -5.02 -0.44 5.80
N VAL A 57 -4.02 -0.05 5.01
CA VAL A 57 -3.14 -0.96 4.27
C VAL A 57 -2.22 -1.72 5.23
N ILE A 58 -1.53 -1.02 6.13
CA ILE A 58 -0.54 -1.60 7.04
C ILE A 58 -1.22 -2.55 8.05
N ALA A 59 -2.45 -2.27 8.45
CA ALA A 59 -3.24 -3.11 9.35
C ALA A 59 -3.74 -4.42 8.70
N GLN A 60 -3.67 -4.56 7.36
CA GLN A 60 -4.11 -5.79 6.70
C GLN A 60 -3.29 -6.99 7.16
N ARG A 61 -3.99 -8.02 7.67
CA ARG A 61 -3.35 -9.28 8.05
C ARG A 61 -2.56 -9.87 6.87
N GLY A 62 -1.25 -10.04 7.08
CA GLY A 62 -0.31 -10.57 6.09
C GLY A 62 0.54 -9.51 5.40
N VAL A 63 0.27 -8.23 5.62
CA VAL A 63 1.24 -7.17 5.35
C VAL A 63 2.36 -7.24 6.39
N ARG A 64 3.58 -7.17 5.91
CA ARG A 64 4.83 -7.18 6.68
C ARG A 64 5.64 -5.94 6.31
N HIS A 65 6.37 -5.42 7.29
CA HIS A 65 7.26 -4.26 7.10
C HIS A 65 6.55 -3.05 6.46
N GLY A 66 5.32 -2.77 6.91
CA GLY A 66 4.57 -1.58 6.51
C GLY A 66 5.23 -0.32 7.08
N HIS A 67 5.40 0.70 6.24
CA HIS A 67 6.01 1.96 6.62
C HIS A 67 5.39 3.10 5.81
N LEU A 68 5.14 4.22 6.47
CA LEU A 68 4.70 5.46 5.86
C LEU A 68 5.77 6.53 6.10
N GLN A 69 6.17 7.19 5.01
CA GLN A 69 7.01 8.38 5.06
C GLN A 69 6.21 9.55 4.46
N CYS A 70 5.81 10.49 5.30
CA CYS A 70 5.14 11.70 4.85
C CYS A 70 6.16 12.70 4.31
N LEU A 71 5.84 13.33 3.19
CA LEU A 71 6.60 14.42 2.58
C LEU A 71 5.70 15.66 2.58
N ALA A 72 6.10 16.69 3.31
CA ALA A 72 5.40 17.98 3.27
C ALA A 72 5.93 18.77 2.07
N ASP A 73 5.03 19.47 1.37
CA ASP A 73 5.43 20.51 0.43
C ASP A 73 5.91 21.73 1.27
N ASP A 74 7.17 22.12 1.10
CA ASP A 74 7.76 23.34 1.70
C ASP A 74 7.22 24.62 1.03
#